data_AF-A0A4R5P3N6-F1
#
_entry.id   AF-A0A4R5P3N6-F1
#
_cell.length_a   1.000
_cell.length_b   1.000
_cell.length_c   1.000
_cell.angle_alpha   90.00
_cell.angle_beta   90.00
_cell.angle_gamma   90.00
#
_symmetry.space_group_name_H-M   'P 1'
#
loop_
_entity.id
_entity.type
_entity.pdbx_description
1 polymer ?
#
loop_
_entity_poly.entity_id
_entity_poly.type
_entity_poly.pdbx_seq_one_letter_code
_entity_poly.pdbx_strand_id
1 'polypeptide(L)'
;MKHICKTITFSAMVWMITGINTCTSIARNRNVTSTHTDNQEEKKWTVSLPKKGIEAIQKGDIRQLEEIFDRYKDKDDKKSIANTETRLWQDADDLVDYVQESILYLAIYYRHMAKGKDKDKYLEIIQFLLKQGANPNVPRKLLMTIRPLCIDTPLTTATRAHDEDVVKLLLEHGTDVNNLDDTPDDYEEGPVSALHVAMYNGDIPILKILLAHKDIDVNQPARTGLLPLQASINGYKLRHDSNNLEAVRLLLRDKRIDVNKKSDYGNTAFNNAINRGLTDMVEILLEHPTIDLEQKNRYGRTPLAEAVHDGHVEIVELLLNYGANPEGIIPTKWGAFLSKLGSQKHKRIKELLEKARKNQDKTKAFKYIFDPIDVTKADGKCSICHTELVDTSEYNHAIALKCKHKFHLDCIDQWIKPSTATCPLCRAKIK
;
A
#
# COMPACT_ATOMS: atom_id res chain seq x y z
N MET A 1 -36.91 30.64 16.96
CA MET A 1 -37.61 31.68 16.16
C MET A 1 -37.00 33.09 16.23
N LYS A 2 -36.37 33.54 17.33
CA LYS A 2 -35.68 34.86 17.35
C LYS A 2 -34.28 34.92 16.69
N HIS A 3 -33.65 33.78 16.39
CA HIS A 3 -32.36 33.72 15.67
C HIS A 3 -32.49 33.59 14.15
N ILE A 4 -33.65 33.18 13.62
CA ILE A 4 -33.87 33.04 12.17
C ILE A 4 -34.19 34.42 11.55
N CYS A 5 -34.85 35.32 12.29
CA CYS A 5 -35.15 36.68 11.81
C CYS A 5 -33.93 37.62 11.70
N LYS A 6 -32.79 37.30 12.32
CA LYS A 6 -31.55 38.10 12.21
C LYS A 6 -30.71 37.73 10.98
N THR A 7 -30.81 36.50 10.49
CA THR A 7 -30.08 36.06 9.28
C THR A 7 -30.76 36.55 8.01
N ILE A 8 -32.10 36.58 8.00
CA ILE A 8 -32.90 37.03 6.84
C ILE A 8 -32.73 38.55 6.60
N THR A 9 -32.52 39.34 7.66
CA THR A 9 -32.28 40.79 7.56
C THR A 9 -30.87 41.12 7.06
N PHE A 10 -29.87 40.25 7.30
CA PHE A 10 -28.50 40.45 6.79
C PHE A 10 -28.39 40.08 5.30
N SER A 11 -29.07 39.01 4.85
CA SER A 11 -29.11 38.63 3.43
C SER A 11 -29.86 39.64 2.56
N ALA A 12 -30.89 40.30 3.09
CA ALA A 12 -31.63 41.35 2.39
C ALA A 12 -30.82 42.66 2.20
N MET A 13 -29.88 42.97 3.11
CA MET A 13 -28.99 44.13 2.96
C MET A 13 -27.89 43.92 1.92
N VAL A 14 -27.35 42.70 1.79
CA VAL A 14 -26.38 42.36 0.72
C VAL A 14 -27.05 42.46 -0.66
N TRP A 15 -28.32 42.07 -0.74
CA TRP A 15 -29.12 42.12 -1.97
C TRP A 15 -29.40 43.54 -2.48
N MET A 16 -29.50 44.53 -1.58
CA MET A 16 -29.66 45.95 -1.97
C MET A 16 -28.36 46.65 -2.36
N ILE A 17 -27.18 46.07 -2.03
CA ILE A 17 -25.88 46.71 -2.28
C ILE A 17 -25.23 46.20 -3.58
N THR A 18 -25.55 44.99 -4.04
CA THR A 18 -24.87 44.40 -5.22
C THR A 18 -25.57 44.63 -6.56
N GLY A 19 -26.74 45.27 -6.60
CA GLY A 19 -27.26 45.92 -7.82
C GLY A 19 -27.25 45.12 -9.13
N ILE A 20 -27.52 43.80 -9.11
CA ILE A 20 -27.64 43.01 -10.34
C ILE A 20 -29.11 42.60 -10.51
N ASN A 21 -29.83 43.40 -11.28
CA ASN A 21 -31.13 43.08 -11.84
C ASN A 21 -30.96 42.39 -13.20
N THR A 22 -31.73 41.32 -13.40
CA THR A 22 -32.12 40.69 -14.67
C THR A 22 -31.03 40.09 -15.57
N CYS A 23 -31.18 38.81 -15.94
CA CYS A 23 -31.41 38.43 -17.35
C CYS A 23 -31.70 36.93 -17.53
N THR A 24 -32.87 36.66 -18.09
CA THR A 24 -33.28 35.42 -18.75
C THR A 24 -32.61 35.27 -20.12
N SER A 25 -32.12 34.05 -20.37
CA SER A 25 -32.12 33.30 -21.65
C SER A 25 -31.32 33.77 -22.89
N ILE A 26 -30.47 32.84 -23.36
CA ILE A 26 -30.16 32.48 -24.77
C ILE A 26 -29.05 33.24 -25.52
N ALA A 27 -27.96 32.48 -25.76
CA ALA A 27 -27.11 32.40 -26.96
C ALA A 27 -26.12 33.52 -27.37
N ARG A 28 -24.91 33.02 -27.69
CA ARG A 28 -23.92 33.43 -28.71
C ARG A 28 -22.87 34.51 -28.38
N ASN A 29 -21.64 33.99 -28.37
CA ASN A 29 -20.44 34.45 -29.11
C ASN A 29 -19.44 35.43 -28.46
N ARG A 30 -18.20 34.92 -28.31
CA ARG A 30 -16.86 35.55 -28.45
C ARG A 30 -16.50 36.66 -27.46
N ASN A 31 -15.28 36.80 -26.95
CA ASN A 31 -13.98 36.08 -26.96
C ASN A 31 -13.10 36.88 -25.96
N VAL A 32 -12.05 36.28 -25.40
CA VAL A 32 -10.65 36.79 -25.43
C VAL A 32 -9.76 35.98 -24.45
N THR A 33 -8.89 35.18 -25.09
CA THR A 33 -7.51 34.74 -24.76
C THR A 33 -7.25 33.92 -23.48
N SER A 34 -6.96 32.61 -23.58
CA SER A 34 -5.73 31.95 -24.10
C SER A 34 -4.62 31.79 -23.05
N THR A 35 -4.56 30.59 -22.44
CA THR A 35 -3.30 29.83 -22.34
C THR A 35 -3.59 28.39 -22.73
N HIS A 36 -3.17 28.05 -23.95
CA HIS A 36 -3.20 26.71 -24.52
C HIS A 36 -2.27 25.76 -23.75
N THR A 37 -2.82 24.64 -23.29
CA THR A 37 -2.15 23.33 -23.29
C THR A 37 -3.18 22.29 -23.69
N ASP A 38 -3.23 22.03 -25.00
CA ASP A 38 -3.81 20.89 -25.73
C ASP A 38 -4.89 20.04 -25.03
N ASN A 39 -6.14 20.48 -25.17
CA ASN A 39 -7.28 19.57 -25.24
C ASN A 39 -7.20 18.80 -26.57
N GLN A 40 -6.79 17.54 -26.54
CA GLN A 40 -7.15 16.62 -27.62
C GLN A 40 -8.63 16.30 -27.50
N GLU A 41 -9.45 16.82 -28.42
CA GLU A 41 -10.82 16.38 -28.63
C GLU A 41 -10.83 14.86 -28.85
N GLU A 42 -11.42 14.10 -27.92
CA GLU A 42 -11.69 12.68 -28.12
C GLU A 42 -12.62 12.51 -29.32
N LYS A 43 -12.09 11.95 -30.42
CA LYS A 43 -12.88 11.51 -31.57
C LYS A 43 -13.98 10.56 -31.08
N LYS A 44 -15.24 10.95 -31.28
CA LYS A 44 -16.41 10.09 -31.06
C LYS A 44 -16.36 8.94 -32.08
N TRP A 45 -15.97 7.76 -31.62
CA TRP A 45 -15.90 6.51 -32.37
C TRP A 45 -17.24 6.23 -33.08
N THR A 46 -17.24 6.21 -34.41
CA THR A 46 -18.46 6.19 -35.24
C THR A 46 -19.01 4.79 -35.50
N VAL A 47 -18.22 3.75 -35.24
CA VAL A 47 -18.54 2.36 -35.58
C VAL A 47 -18.48 1.47 -34.32
N SER A 48 -19.52 0.70 -34.08
CA SER A 48 -19.63 -0.23 -32.94
C SER A 48 -19.67 -1.69 -33.38
N LEU A 49 -19.25 -2.59 -32.50
CA LEU A 49 -19.33 -4.03 -32.71
C LEU A 49 -20.79 -4.45 -32.84
N PRO A 50 -21.19 -5.14 -33.93
CA PRO A 50 -22.54 -5.64 -34.07
C PRO A 50 -22.84 -6.72 -33.02
N LYS A 51 -24.13 -6.93 -32.72
CA LYS A 51 -24.59 -7.93 -31.74
C LYS A 51 -23.96 -9.33 -31.94
N LYS A 52 -23.82 -9.77 -33.20
CA LYS A 52 -23.15 -11.05 -33.53
C LYS A 52 -21.70 -11.12 -33.03
N GLY A 53 -20.98 -10.01 -33.00
CA GLY A 53 -19.63 -9.97 -32.45
C GLY A 53 -19.61 -10.07 -30.93
N ILE A 54 -20.60 -9.47 -30.25
CA ILE A 54 -20.77 -9.66 -28.80
C ILE A 54 -21.08 -11.13 -28.50
N GLU A 55 -22.01 -11.74 -29.24
CA GLU A 55 -22.33 -13.17 -29.12
C GLU A 55 -21.11 -14.08 -29.40
N ALA A 56 -20.24 -13.70 -30.34
CA ALA A 56 -19.00 -14.42 -30.60
C ALA A 56 -18.07 -14.40 -29.38
N ILE A 57 -17.90 -13.23 -28.74
CA ILE A 57 -17.12 -13.11 -27.50
C ILE A 57 -17.73 -13.99 -26.41
N GLN A 58 -19.05 -13.94 -26.20
CA GLN A 58 -19.74 -14.74 -25.16
C GLN A 58 -19.58 -16.26 -25.35
N LYS A 59 -19.39 -16.71 -26.59
CA LYS A 59 -19.20 -18.13 -26.93
C LYS A 59 -17.73 -18.56 -26.98
N GLY A 60 -16.79 -17.61 -26.87
CA GLY A 60 -15.38 -17.89 -27.09
C GLY A 60 -15.03 -18.21 -28.55
N ASP A 61 -15.78 -17.68 -29.52
CA ASP A 61 -15.59 -17.92 -30.96
C ASP A 61 -14.72 -16.83 -31.59
N ILE A 62 -13.40 -17.03 -31.54
CA ILE A 62 -12.42 -16.10 -32.11
C ILE A 62 -12.56 -15.98 -33.64
N ARG A 63 -12.90 -17.06 -34.35
CA ARG A 63 -12.98 -17.05 -35.82
C ARG A 63 -14.10 -16.13 -36.29
N GLN A 64 -15.28 -16.25 -35.68
CA GLN A 64 -16.40 -15.37 -35.98
C GLN A 64 -16.08 -13.91 -35.63
N LEU A 65 -15.33 -13.67 -34.55
CA LEU A 65 -14.90 -12.33 -34.18
C LEU A 65 -13.93 -11.73 -35.22
N GLU A 66 -12.93 -12.50 -35.65
CA GLU A 66 -11.97 -12.11 -36.69
C GLU A 66 -12.67 -11.79 -38.02
N GLU A 67 -13.57 -12.65 -38.48
CA GLU A 67 -14.37 -12.42 -39.69
C GLU A 67 -15.16 -11.11 -39.61
N ILE A 68 -15.69 -10.77 -38.43
CA ILE A 68 -16.41 -9.50 -38.23
C ILE A 68 -15.46 -8.31 -38.33
N PHE A 69 -14.28 -8.38 -37.72
CA PHE A 69 -13.27 -7.32 -37.77
C PHE A 69 -12.67 -7.15 -39.17
N ASP A 70 -12.52 -8.23 -39.93
CA ASP A 70 -11.95 -8.20 -41.29
C ASP A 70 -12.84 -7.51 -42.33
N ARG A 71 -14.13 -7.32 -42.02
CA ARG A 71 -15.02 -6.48 -42.84
C ARG A 71 -14.66 -5.01 -42.80
N TYR A 72 -13.88 -4.58 -41.81
CA TYR A 72 -13.43 -3.20 -41.65
C TYR A 72 -11.96 -3.11 -42.09
N LYS A 73 -11.68 -2.27 -43.09
CA LYS A 73 -10.32 -2.13 -43.63
C LYS A 73 -9.49 -1.09 -42.90
N ASP A 74 -10.13 -0.07 -42.36
CA ASP A 74 -9.45 1.00 -41.65
C ASP A 74 -9.03 0.56 -40.23
N LYS A 75 -7.81 0.89 -39.85
CA LYS A 75 -7.28 0.65 -38.50
C LYS A 75 -8.06 1.46 -37.47
N ASP A 76 -8.52 2.65 -37.83
CA ASP A 76 -9.32 3.49 -36.92
C ASP A 76 -10.71 2.88 -36.69
N ASP A 77 -11.33 2.27 -37.71
CA ASP A 77 -12.59 1.52 -37.55
C ASP A 77 -12.40 0.28 -36.67
N LYS A 78 -11.32 -0.49 -36.89
CA LYS A 78 -11.01 -1.66 -36.03
C LYS A 78 -10.80 -1.23 -34.58
N LYS A 79 -10.10 -0.12 -34.35
CA LYS A 79 -9.91 0.46 -33.01
C LYS A 79 -11.23 0.94 -32.41
N SER A 80 -12.08 1.60 -33.19
CA SER A 80 -13.45 2.00 -32.82
C SER A 80 -14.24 0.80 -32.30
N ILE A 81 -14.23 -0.29 -33.06
CA ILE A 81 -14.93 -1.53 -32.74
C ILE A 81 -14.33 -2.20 -31.50
N ALA A 82 -13.00 -2.26 -31.40
CA ALA A 82 -12.29 -2.83 -30.25
C ALA A 82 -12.64 -2.13 -28.92
N ASN A 83 -13.03 -0.85 -28.99
CA ASN A 83 -13.46 -0.03 -27.85
C ASN A 83 -14.98 0.09 -27.74
N THR A 84 -15.73 -0.83 -28.35
CA THR A 84 -17.20 -0.85 -28.20
C THR A 84 -17.56 -1.06 -26.74
N GLU A 85 -18.42 -0.20 -26.23
CA GLU A 85 -19.03 -0.33 -24.92
C GLU A 85 -20.37 -1.07 -25.08
N THR A 86 -20.60 -2.08 -24.25
CA THR A 86 -21.80 -2.91 -24.20
C THR A 86 -22.53 -2.64 -22.90
N ARG A 87 -23.87 -2.76 -22.93
CA ARG A 87 -24.69 -2.75 -21.70
C ARG A 87 -24.95 -4.19 -21.31
N LEU A 88 -24.43 -4.61 -20.16
CA LEU A 88 -24.80 -5.88 -19.56
C LEU A 88 -25.98 -5.67 -18.61
N TRP A 89 -26.93 -6.60 -18.69
CA TRP A 89 -28.09 -6.69 -17.81
C TRP A 89 -27.73 -7.58 -16.61
N GLN A 90 -28.07 -7.15 -15.41
CA GLN A 90 -28.14 -8.03 -14.25
C GLN A 90 -29.56 -7.92 -13.69
N ASP A 91 -30.42 -8.88 -14.06
CA ASP A 91 -31.74 -9.02 -13.44
C ASP A 91 -31.55 -9.67 -12.06
N ALA A 92 -31.62 -8.85 -11.01
CA ALA A 92 -31.89 -9.29 -9.65
C ALA A 92 -32.90 -8.31 -9.04
N ASP A 93 -34.16 -8.75 -8.97
CA ASP A 93 -35.25 -8.17 -8.16
C ASP A 93 -35.57 -6.67 -8.37
N ASP A 94 -36.14 -6.30 -9.52
CA ASP A 94 -36.79 -5.00 -9.82
C ASP A 94 -35.96 -3.71 -9.61
N LEU A 95 -34.65 -3.85 -9.35
CA LEU A 95 -33.68 -2.77 -9.24
C LEU A 95 -32.77 -2.82 -10.48
N VAL A 96 -33.00 -1.90 -11.42
CA VAL A 96 -32.34 -1.92 -12.73
C VAL A 96 -30.90 -1.37 -12.60
N ASP A 97 -29.92 -2.25 -12.48
CA ASP A 97 -28.50 -1.88 -12.54
C ASP A 97 -27.97 -1.97 -13.98
N TYR A 98 -27.63 -0.82 -14.55
CA TYR A 98 -26.97 -0.75 -15.85
C TYR A 98 -25.47 -0.66 -15.65
N VAL A 99 -24.74 -1.62 -16.22
CA VAL A 99 -23.28 -1.54 -16.31
C VAL A 99 -22.87 -1.43 -17.77
N GLN A 100 -22.08 -0.40 -18.06
CA GLN A 100 -21.45 -0.19 -19.35
C GLN A 100 -20.00 -0.70 -19.30
N GLU A 101 -19.72 -1.72 -20.10
CA GLU A 101 -18.44 -2.43 -20.12
C GLU A 101 -17.84 -2.42 -21.51
N SER A 102 -16.53 -2.24 -21.61
CA SER A 102 -15.84 -2.49 -22.88
C SER A 102 -15.94 -3.97 -23.25
N ILE A 103 -15.94 -4.28 -24.54
CA ILE A 103 -15.88 -5.69 -24.99
C ILE A 103 -14.61 -6.42 -24.52
N LEU A 104 -13.54 -5.68 -24.19
CA LEU A 104 -12.36 -6.22 -23.55
C LEU A 104 -12.68 -6.74 -22.15
N TYR A 105 -13.38 -5.95 -21.34
CA TYR A 105 -13.83 -6.38 -20.01
C TYR A 105 -14.74 -7.60 -20.11
N LEU A 106 -15.68 -7.60 -21.07
CA LEU A 106 -16.56 -8.75 -21.33
C LEU A 106 -15.76 -10.04 -21.56
N ALA A 107 -14.71 -9.98 -22.38
CA ALA A 107 -13.85 -11.14 -22.65
C ALA A 107 -13.11 -11.61 -21.39
N ILE A 108 -12.61 -10.68 -20.55
CA ILE A 108 -11.97 -10.99 -19.26
C ILE A 108 -12.97 -11.64 -18.31
N TYR A 109 -14.20 -11.12 -18.23
CA TYR A 109 -15.27 -11.68 -17.41
C TYR A 109 -15.60 -13.12 -17.80
N TYR A 110 -15.80 -13.39 -19.10
CA TYR A 110 -16.08 -14.77 -19.54
C TYR A 110 -14.88 -15.70 -19.35
N ARG A 111 -13.63 -15.20 -19.47
CA ARG A 111 -12.45 -16.00 -19.12
C ARG A 111 -12.45 -16.40 -17.65
N HIS A 112 -12.82 -15.48 -16.75
CA HIS A 112 -12.93 -15.78 -15.33
C HIS A 112 -13.99 -16.87 -15.05
N MET A 113 -15.14 -16.79 -15.73
CA MET A 113 -16.24 -17.77 -15.60
C MET A 113 -15.95 -19.12 -16.28
N ALA A 114 -15.08 -19.15 -17.28
CA ALA A 114 -14.72 -20.35 -18.03
C ALA A 114 -13.85 -21.32 -17.21
N LYS A 115 -13.96 -22.62 -17.52
CA LYS A 115 -13.24 -23.70 -16.82
C LYS A 115 -12.31 -24.44 -17.76
N GLY A 116 -11.16 -24.87 -17.24
CA GLY A 116 -10.19 -25.68 -17.97
C GLY A 116 -9.71 -25.01 -19.27
N LYS A 117 -9.64 -25.80 -20.34
CA LYS A 117 -9.14 -25.35 -21.67
C LYS A 117 -10.00 -24.28 -22.33
N ASP A 118 -11.23 -24.07 -21.88
CA ASP A 118 -12.07 -22.99 -22.43
C ASP A 118 -11.52 -21.60 -22.09
N LYS A 119 -10.72 -21.48 -21.01
CA LYS A 119 -10.04 -20.22 -20.68
C LYS A 119 -9.11 -19.75 -21.79
N ASP A 120 -8.45 -20.67 -22.50
CA ASP A 120 -7.48 -20.36 -23.55
C ASP A 120 -8.15 -19.65 -24.74
N LYS A 121 -9.38 -20.05 -25.08
CA LYS A 121 -10.19 -19.40 -26.13
C LYS A 121 -10.42 -17.92 -25.83
N TYR A 122 -10.72 -17.59 -24.57
CA TYR A 122 -10.92 -16.20 -24.18
C TYR A 122 -9.60 -15.43 -24.09
N LEU A 123 -8.48 -16.08 -23.77
CA LEU A 123 -7.16 -15.44 -23.82
C LEU A 123 -6.81 -15.00 -25.24
N GLU A 124 -7.08 -15.85 -26.23
CA GLU A 124 -6.92 -15.53 -27.66
C GLU A 124 -7.77 -14.32 -28.05
N ILE A 125 -9.03 -14.26 -27.58
CA ILE A 125 -9.92 -13.12 -27.80
C ILE A 125 -9.38 -11.85 -27.13
N ILE A 126 -8.95 -11.90 -25.87
CA ILE A 126 -8.40 -10.74 -25.16
C ILE A 126 -7.16 -10.23 -25.91
N GLN A 127 -6.25 -11.12 -26.30
CA GLN A 127 -5.06 -10.79 -27.06
C GLN A 127 -5.41 -10.17 -28.42
N PHE A 128 -6.40 -10.73 -29.11
CA PHE A 128 -6.88 -10.18 -30.37
C PHE A 128 -7.44 -8.76 -30.19
N LEU A 129 -8.34 -8.55 -29.23
CA LEU A 129 -8.95 -7.24 -28.96
C LEU A 129 -7.90 -6.17 -28.63
N LEU A 130 -6.90 -6.50 -27.81
CA LEU A 130 -5.79 -5.60 -27.49
C LEU A 130 -4.96 -5.27 -28.73
N LYS A 131 -4.66 -6.25 -29.60
CA LYS A 131 -3.98 -6.01 -30.89
C LYS A 131 -4.79 -5.10 -31.82
N GLN A 132 -6.12 -5.16 -31.77
CA GLN A 132 -7.00 -4.26 -32.53
C GLN A 132 -7.12 -2.85 -31.91
N GLY A 133 -6.47 -2.60 -30.77
CA GLY A 133 -6.43 -1.29 -30.12
C GLY A 133 -7.50 -1.07 -29.06
N ALA A 134 -8.06 -2.13 -28.48
CA ALA A 134 -8.87 -2.02 -27.27
C ALA A 134 -8.06 -1.32 -26.16
N ASN A 135 -8.64 -0.32 -25.51
CA ASN A 135 -8.00 0.44 -24.45
C ASN A 135 -8.07 -0.34 -23.13
N PRO A 136 -6.93 -0.80 -22.58
CA PRO A 136 -6.92 -1.61 -21.37
C PRO A 136 -7.03 -0.78 -20.08
N ASN A 137 -7.15 0.54 -20.18
CA ASN A 137 -7.23 1.46 -19.04
C ASN A 137 -8.65 1.96 -18.75
N VAL A 138 -9.65 1.59 -19.57
CA VAL A 138 -11.03 2.06 -19.39
C VAL A 138 -11.68 1.26 -18.25
N PRO A 139 -12.05 1.91 -17.14
CA PRO A 139 -12.72 1.23 -16.04
C PRO A 139 -14.19 0.94 -16.40
N ARG A 140 -14.78 -0.02 -15.69
CA ARG A 140 -16.21 -0.35 -15.79
C ARG A 140 -17.08 0.87 -15.44
N LYS A 141 -18.08 1.24 -16.24
CA LYS A 141 -18.95 2.37 -15.89
C LYS A 141 -20.25 1.87 -15.26
N LEU A 142 -20.52 2.29 -14.02
CA LEU A 142 -21.83 2.09 -13.39
C LEU A 142 -22.77 3.22 -13.81
N LEU A 143 -23.94 2.88 -14.37
CA LEU A 143 -24.89 3.87 -14.89
C LEU A 143 -26.07 4.17 -13.92
N MET A 144 -26.17 3.50 -12.76
CA MET A 144 -27.21 3.73 -11.72
C MET A 144 -26.73 3.50 -10.27
N THR A 145 -27.46 4.03 -9.29
CA THR A 145 -27.02 4.28 -7.89
C THR A 145 -27.48 3.25 -6.85
N ILE A 146 -27.35 1.93 -7.09
CA ILE A 146 -27.77 0.93 -6.09
C ILE A 146 -26.62 -0.05 -5.76
N ARG A 147 -25.83 0.30 -4.74
CA ARG A 147 -24.86 -0.54 -3.99
C ARG A 147 -23.76 -1.25 -4.83
N PRO A 148 -22.65 -1.69 -4.20
CA PRO A 148 -21.33 -1.31 -4.68
C PRO A 148 -20.76 -2.36 -5.62
N LEU A 149 -21.04 -2.23 -6.91
CA LEU A 149 -20.17 -2.86 -7.90
C LEU A 149 -18.90 -2.02 -7.99
N CYS A 150 -17.78 -2.60 -7.57
CA CYS A 150 -16.47 -1.99 -7.78
C CYS A 150 -16.31 -1.69 -9.27
N ILE A 151 -15.98 -0.44 -9.56
CA ILE A 151 -15.64 0.00 -10.90
C ILE A 151 -14.18 -0.39 -11.12
N ASP A 152 -14.01 -1.63 -11.56
CA ASP A 152 -12.70 -2.22 -11.75
C ASP A 152 -12.12 -1.79 -13.10
N THR A 153 -10.82 -1.51 -13.11
CA THR A 153 -10.02 -1.51 -14.33
C THR A 153 -9.81 -2.95 -14.82
N PRO A 154 -9.55 -3.17 -16.14
CA PRO A 154 -9.22 -4.50 -16.65
C PRO A 154 -8.09 -5.20 -15.86
N LEU A 155 -7.09 -4.43 -15.40
CA LEU A 155 -5.96 -4.96 -14.64
C LEU A 155 -6.35 -5.43 -13.24
N THR A 156 -7.16 -4.65 -12.52
CA THR A 156 -7.61 -5.03 -11.19
C THR A 156 -8.61 -6.18 -11.25
N THR A 157 -9.48 -6.25 -12.27
CA THR A 157 -10.34 -7.42 -12.52
C THR A 157 -9.52 -8.69 -12.75
N ALA A 158 -8.52 -8.64 -13.63
CA ALA A 158 -7.62 -9.77 -13.87
C ALA A 158 -6.86 -10.19 -12.60
N THR A 159 -6.48 -9.21 -11.77
CA THR A 159 -5.81 -9.44 -10.48
C THR A 159 -6.75 -10.10 -9.45
N ARG A 160 -8.00 -9.63 -9.33
CA ARG A 160 -9.02 -10.26 -8.47
C ARG A 160 -9.36 -11.68 -8.94
N ALA A 161 -9.25 -11.93 -10.24
CA ALA A 161 -9.45 -13.24 -10.85
C ALA A 161 -8.24 -14.19 -10.70
N HIS A 162 -7.12 -13.74 -10.15
CA HIS A 162 -5.86 -14.49 -10.07
C HIS A 162 -5.33 -14.95 -11.45
N ASP A 163 -5.53 -14.14 -12.49
CA ASP A 163 -5.22 -14.50 -13.88
C ASP A 163 -3.90 -13.87 -14.35
N GLU A 164 -2.79 -14.57 -14.11
CA GLU A 164 -1.45 -14.12 -14.47
C GLU A 164 -1.28 -13.82 -15.96
N ASP A 165 -1.91 -14.62 -16.83
CA ASP A 165 -1.76 -14.49 -18.28
C ASP A 165 -2.40 -13.18 -18.76
N VAL A 166 -3.60 -12.88 -18.27
CA VAL A 166 -4.29 -11.63 -18.59
C VAL A 166 -3.55 -10.43 -17.99
N VAL A 167 -3.03 -10.54 -16.76
CA VAL A 167 -2.23 -9.45 -16.16
C VAL A 167 -0.99 -9.14 -17.01
N LYS A 168 -0.21 -10.16 -17.41
CA LYS A 168 0.97 -9.97 -18.27
C LYS A 168 0.55 -9.32 -19.60
N LEU A 169 -0.49 -9.87 -20.22
CA LEU A 169 -0.96 -9.41 -21.52
C LEU A 169 -1.43 -7.95 -21.49
N LEU A 170 -2.14 -7.53 -20.43
CA LEU A 170 -2.58 -6.14 -20.25
C LEU A 170 -1.39 -5.20 -20.10
N LEU A 171 -0.42 -5.54 -19.25
CA LEU A 171 0.80 -4.75 -19.04
C LEU A 171 1.62 -4.60 -20.34
N GLU A 172 1.72 -5.65 -21.15
CA GLU A 172 2.37 -5.62 -22.46
C GLU A 172 1.68 -4.66 -23.46
N HIS A 173 0.40 -4.37 -23.28
CA HIS A 173 -0.42 -3.55 -24.18
C HIS A 173 -0.70 -2.14 -23.65
N GLY A 174 0.16 -1.62 -22.78
CA GLY A 174 0.12 -0.21 -22.37
C GLY A 174 -0.91 0.10 -21.28
N THR A 175 -1.26 -0.89 -20.47
CA THR A 175 -1.95 -0.63 -19.20
C THR A 175 -1.09 0.22 -18.28
N ASP A 176 -1.68 1.24 -17.66
CA ASP A 176 -1.08 1.92 -16.52
C ASP A 176 -1.15 1.00 -15.30
N VAL A 177 0.03 0.52 -14.86
CA VAL A 177 0.17 -0.38 -13.71
C VAL A 177 -0.31 0.24 -12.39
N ASN A 178 -0.33 1.58 -12.32
CA ASN A 178 -0.74 2.35 -11.15
C ASN A 178 -2.18 2.86 -11.28
N ASN A 179 -2.94 2.40 -12.28
CA ASN A 179 -4.31 2.85 -12.44
C ASN A 179 -5.13 2.46 -11.20
N LEU A 180 -5.90 3.42 -10.70
CA LEU A 180 -6.81 3.19 -9.58
C LEU A 180 -8.20 2.87 -10.14
N ASP A 181 -8.89 1.93 -9.51
CA ASP A 181 -10.32 1.71 -9.71
C ASP A 181 -11.11 3.03 -9.51
N ASP A 182 -12.33 3.15 -10.00
CA ASP A 182 -13.16 4.36 -9.78
C ASP A 182 -14.34 4.06 -8.86
N THR A 183 -14.11 3.81 -7.57
CA THR A 183 -15.22 3.44 -6.68
C THR A 183 -15.98 4.67 -6.16
N PRO A 184 -17.31 4.59 -5.99
CA PRO A 184 -18.08 5.59 -5.26
C PRO A 184 -17.47 5.95 -3.90
N ASP A 185 -17.69 7.19 -3.44
CA ASP A 185 -17.12 7.76 -2.21
C ASP A 185 -17.53 7.01 -0.93
N ASP A 186 -18.62 6.26 -0.97
CA ASP A 186 -19.17 5.51 0.16
C ASP A 186 -18.64 4.06 0.25
N TYR A 187 -17.76 3.63 -0.65
CA TYR A 187 -17.16 2.30 -0.57
C TYR A 187 -16.00 2.28 0.44
N GLU A 188 -16.14 1.49 1.52
CA GLU A 188 -15.20 1.46 2.64
C GLU A 188 -13.75 1.12 2.24
N GLU A 189 -13.55 0.29 1.21
CA GLU A 189 -12.22 -0.07 0.73
C GLU A 189 -11.61 1.01 -0.18
N GLY A 190 -12.44 1.89 -0.74
CA GLY A 190 -12.04 2.92 -1.69
C GLY A 190 -11.49 2.36 -3.01
N PRO A 191 -11.11 3.25 -3.94
CA PRO A 191 -10.50 2.84 -5.19
C PRO A 191 -9.06 2.38 -4.96
N VAL A 192 -8.75 1.19 -5.50
CA VAL A 192 -7.49 0.48 -5.27
C VAL A 192 -6.79 0.21 -6.61
N SER A 193 -5.46 0.08 -6.58
CA SER A 193 -4.68 -0.39 -7.74
C SER A 193 -4.50 -1.90 -7.73
N ALA A 194 -4.00 -2.46 -8.84
CA ALA A 194 -3.70 -3.89 -8.93
C ALA A 194 -2.72 -4.35 -7.84
N LEU A 195 -1.76 -3.50 -7.46
CA LEU A 195 -0.83 -3.81 -6.37
C LEU A 195 -1.55 -3.94 -5.02
N HIS A 196 -2.51 -3.07 -4.72
CA HIS A 196 -3.31 -3.18 -3.50
C HIS A 196 -4.11 -4.49 -3.47
N VAL A 197 -4.74 -4.87 -4.59
CA VAL A 197 -5.50 -6.12 -4.70
C VAL A 197 -4.59 -7.33 -4.52
N ALA A 198 -3.44 -7.36 -5.20
CA ALA A 198 -2.48 -8.45 -5.08
C ALA A 198 -1.95 -8.59 -3.64
N MET A 199 -1.60 -7.47 -2.99
CA MET A 199 -1.16 -7.45 -1.59
C MET A 199 -2.27 -7.90 -0.64
N TYR A 200 -3.50 -7.41 -0.84
CA TYR A 200 -4.67 -7.80 -0.05
C TYR A 200 -4.91 -9.30 -0.16
N ASN A 201 -4.86 -9.87 -1.36
CA ASN A 201 -5.10 -11.30 -1.60
C ASN A 201 -3.90 -12.20 -1.29
N GLY A 202 -2.70 -11.65 -1.08
CA GLY A 202 -1.49 -12.45 -0.96
C GLY A 202 -1.12 -13.16 -2.27
N ASP A 203 -1.46 -12.59 -3.42
CA ASP A 203 -1.22 -13.20 -4.73
C ASP A 203 0.26 -13.07 -5.13
N ILE A 204 1.07 -14.05 -4.72
CA ILE A 204 2.52 -14.04 -4.93
C ILE A 204 2.91 -14.00 -6.42
N PRO A 205 2.32 -14.82 -7.32
CA PRO A 205 2.66 -14.74 -8.74
C PRO A 205 2.35 -13.37 -9.36
N ILE A 206 1.16 -12.81 -9.12
CA ILE A 206 0.80 -11.51 -9.67
C ILE A 206 1.64 -10.39 -9.05
N LEU A 207 1.92 -10.46 -7.75
CA LEU A 207 2.80 -9.51 -7.09
C LEU A 207 4.19 -9.46 -7.74
N LYS A 208 4.77 -10.61 -8.10
CA LYS A 208 6.06 -10.65 -8.80
C LYS A 208 6.00 -9.99 -10.18
N ILE A 209 4.90 -10.18 -10.92
CA ILE A 209 4.68 -9.56 -12.23
C ILE A 209 4.59 -8.03 -12.07
N LEU A 210 3.77 -7.55 -11.13
CA LEU A 210 3.58 -6.12 -10.88
C LEU A 210 4.86 -5.43 -10.39
N LEU A 211 5.58 -6.02 -9.44
CA LEU A 211 6.82 -5.45 -8.89
C LEU A 211 7.95 -5.39 -9.92
N ALA A 212 7.96 -6.32 -10.90
CA ALA A 212 8.90 -6.31 -12.00
C ALA A 212 8.63 -5.20 -13.03
N HIS A 213 7.42 -4.61 -13.03
CA HIS A 213 7.09 -3.51 -13.92
C HIS A 213 7.87 -2.25 -13.55
N LYS A 214 8.56 -1.62 -14.50
CA LYS A 214 9.49 -0.51 -14.23
C LYS A 214 8.79 0.72 -13.62
N ASP A 215 7.55 0.98 -14.03
CA ASP A 215 6.79 2.18 -13.65
C ASP A 215 5.92 1.98 -12.40
N ILE A 216 5.97 0.82 -11.74
CA ILE A 216 5.17 0.56 -10.52
C ILE A 216 5.58 1.51 -9.38
N ASP A 217 4.60 2.20 -8.80
CA ASP A 217 4.73 2.92 -7.54
C ASP A 217 4.29 2.02 -6.37
N VAL A 218 5.28 1.46 -5.69
CA VAL A 218 5.08 0.58 -4.53
C VAL A 218 4.49 1.29 -3.31
N ASN A 219 4.44 2.62 -3.32
CA ASN A 219 3.94 3.47 -2.24
C ASN A 219 2.70 4.27 -2.63
N GLN A 220 2.09 4.00 -3.78
CA GLN A 220 0.94 4.74 -4.26
C GLN A 220 -0.23 4.60 -3.27
N PRO A 221 -0.75 5.68 -2.68
CA PRO A 221 -1.95 5.59 -1.87
C PRO A 221 -3.18 5.39 -2.78
N ALA A 222 -4.07 4.50 -2.36
CA ALA A 222 -5.47 4.52 -2.78
C ALA A 222 -6.11 5.88 -2.45
N ARG A 223 -7.27 6.21 -3.03
CA ARG A 223 -7.95 7.50 -2.74
C ARG A 223 -8.37 7.66 -1.27
N THR A 224 -8.56 6.56 -0.56
CA THR A 224 -8.82 6.54 0.89
C THR A 224 -7.54 6.68 1.73
N GLY A 225 -6.39 6.85 1.10
CA GLY A 225 -5.08 6.91 1.74
C GLY A 225 -4.51 5.54 2.10
N LEU A 226 -5.18 4.43 1.78
CA LEU A 226 -4.68 3.08 2.01
C LEU A 226 -3.41 2.85 1.18
N LEU A 227 -2.33 2.36 1.81
CA LEU A 227 -1.08 2.02 1.12
C LEU A 227 -1.03 0.52 0.75
N PRO A 228 -0.26 0.11 -0.27
CA PRO A 228 -0.14 -1.29 -0.67
C PRO A 228 0.35 -2.20 0.47
N LEU A 229 1.33 -1.75 1.24
CA LEU A 229 1.84 -2.47 2.42
C LEU A 229 0.80 -2.61 3.53
N GLN A 230 -0.19 -1.71 3.60
CA GLN A 230 -1.30 -1.81 4.56
C GLN A 230 -2.40 -2.75 4.07
N ALA A 231 -2.58 -2.89 2.75
CA ALA A 231 -3.58 -3.78 2.16
C ALA A 231 -3.35 -5.25 2.57
N SER A 232 -2.10 -5.71 2.63
CA SER A 232 -1.79 -7.07 3.08
C SER A 232 -2.11 -7.31 4.56
N ILE A 233 -2.04 -6.29 5.41
CA ILE A 233 -2.44 -6.37 6.81
C ILE A 233 -3.97 -6.52 6.94
N ASN A 234 -4.73 -5.89 6.03
CA ASN A 234 -6.18 -6.09 5.93
C ASN A 234 -6.52 -7.51 5.47
N GLY A 235 -5.85 -8.00 4.43
CA GLY A 235 -6.03 -9.37 3.94
C GLY A 235 -5.67 -10.44 4.98
N TYR A 236 -4.50 -10.30 5.61
CA TYR A 236 -4.02 -11.26 6.61
C TYR A 236 -4.98 -11.40 7.81
N LYS A 237 -5.61 -10.30 8.24
CA LYS A 237 -6.59 -10.34 9.34
C LYS A 237 -7.78 -11.25 9.03
N LEU A 238 -8.18 -11.37 7.77
CA LEU A 238 -9.35 -12.17 7.38
C LEU A 238 -9.01 -13.63 7.16
N ARG A 239 -7.82 -13.94 6.62
CA ARG A 239 -7.46 -15.31 6.19
C ARG A 239 -6.39 -15.98 7.03
N HIS A 240 -5.54 -15.21 7.72
CA HIS A 240 -4.37 -15.71 8.45
C HIS A 240 -3.48 -16.65 7.63
N ASP A 241 -3.33 -16.38 6.32
CA ASP A 241 -2.57 -17.23 5.41
C ASP A 241 -1.08 -16.84 5.35
N SER A 242 -0.23 -17.83 5.05
CA SER A 242 1.23 -17.62 4.89
C SER A 242 1.57 -16.80 3.65
N ASN A 243 0.64 -16.69 2.70
CA ASN A 243 0.84 -15.95 1.45
C ASN A 243 0.87 -14.45 1.68
N ASN A 244 0.02 -13.89 2.55
CA ASN A 244 0.06 -12.48 2.92
C ASN A 244 1.38 -12.13 3.63
N LEU A 245 1.91 -13.05 4.47
CA LEU A 245 3.23 -12.88 5.09
C LEU A 245 4.35 -12.84 4.03
N GLU A 246 4.35 -13.77 3.07
CA GLU A 246 5.34 -13.75 1.98
C GLU A 246 5.17 -12.54 1.05
N ALA A 247 3.94 -12.08 0.81
CA ALA A 247 3.67 -10.87 0.03
C ALA A 247 4.31 -9.64 0.68
N VAL A 248 4.21 -9.53 2.01
CA VAL A 248 4.92 -8.48 2.77
C VAL A 248 6.42 -8.65 2.65
N ARG A 249 6.97 -9.87 2.83
CA ARG A 249 8.42 -10.10 2.65
C ARG A 249 8.91 -9.73 1.25
N LEU A 250 8.13 -10.01 0.21
CA LEU A 250 8.47 -9.63 -1.16
C LEU A 250 8.46 -8.12 -1.35
N LEU A 251 7.44 -7.42 -0.87
CA LEU A 251 7.36 -5.97 -0.97
C LEU A 251 8.48 -5.28 -0.17
N LEU A 252 8.84 -5.80 1.01
CA LEU A 252 9.94 -5.29 1.84
C LEU A 252 11.33 -5.49 1.22
N ARG A 253 11.49 -6.39 0.24
CA ARG A 253 12.73 -6.54 -0.53
C ARG A 253 12.88 -5.47 -1.61
N ASP A 254 11.80 -4.78 -1.98
CA ASP A 254 11.84 -3.70 -2.96
C ASP A 254 12.48 -2.45 -2.34
N LYS A 255 13.58 -1.97 -2.92
CA LYS A 255 14.33 -0.83 -2.38
C LYS A 255 13.56 0.49 -2.45
N ARG A 256 12.48 0.56 -3.23
CA ARG A 256 11.64 1.76 -3.39
C ARG A 256 10.61 1.92 -2.27
N ILE A 257 10.41 0.90 -1.43
CA ILE A 257 9.39 0.93 -0.37
C ILE A 257 9.73 1.93 0.74
N ASP A 258 8.76 2.76 1.11
CA ASP A 258 8.80 3.56 2.33
C ASP A 258 7.94 2.87 3.41
N VAL A 259 8.59 2.04 4.23
CA VAL A 259 7.94 1.27 5.30
C VAL A 259 7.33 2.14 6.40
N ASN A 260 7.75 3.41 6.51
CA ASN A 260 7.27 4.35 7.52
C ASN A 260 6.25 5.36 6.96
N LYS A 261 5.86 5.22 5.68
CA LYS A 261 4.84 6.08 5.06
C LYS A 261 3.51 5.95 5.81
N LYS A 262 2.94 7.10 6.15
CA LYS A 262 1.65 7.20 6.81
C LYS A 262 0.54 7.26 5.76
N SER A 263 -0.58 6.59 6.04
CA SER A 263 -1.84 6.86 5.35
C SER A 263 -2.41 8.21 5.77
N ASP A 264 -3.46 8.65 5.10
CA ASP A 264 -4.18 9.90 5.42
C ASP A 264 -4.75 9.91 6.84
N TYR A 265 -4.98 8.73 7.44
CA TYR A 265 -5.37 8.56 8.84
C TYR A 265 -4.21 8.69 9.84
N GLY A 266 -2.99 8.93 9.37
CA GLY A 266 -1.79 9.13 10.19
C GLY A 266 -1.14 7.84 10.70
N ASN A 267 -1.55 6.68 10.19
CA ASN A 267 -1.05 5.37 10.61
C ASN A 267 -0.10 4.77 9.56
N THR A 268 0.92 4.05 10.02
CA THR A 268 1.80 3.22 9.17
C THR A 268 1.30 1.78 9.12
N ALA A 269 1.84 0.99 8.19
CA ALA A 269 1.63 -0.46 8.19
C ALA A 269 2.01 -1.08 9.55
N PHE A 270 3.15 -0.67 10.12
CA PHE A 270 3.60 -1.13 11.43
C PHE A 270 2.59 -0.87 12.55
N ASN A 271 2.06 0.35 12.63
CA ASN A 271 1.04 0.70 13.62
C ASN A 271 -0.27 -0.10 13.43
N ASN A 272 -0.68 -0.35 12.18
CA ASN A 272 -1.87 -1.16 11.88
C ASN A 272 -1.70 -2.62 12.32
N ALA A 273 -0.52 -3.21 12.14
CA ALA A 273 -0.23 -4.57 12.60
C ALA A 273 -0.27 -4.68 14.14
N ILE A 274 0.30 -3.69 14.84
CA ILE A 274 0.33 -3.62 16.30
C ILE A 274 -1.08 -3.48 16.90
N ASN A 275 -1.86 -2.51 16.41
CA ASN A 275 -3.23 -2.26 16.91
C ASN A 275 -4.16 -3.48 16.73
N ARG A 276 -3.84 -4.36 15.77
CA ARG A 276 -4.59 -5.58 15.49
C ARG A 276 -4.03 -6.82 16.19
N GLY A 277 -2.93 -6.71 16.92
CA GLY A 277 -2.31 -7.84 17.61
C GLY A 277 -1.68 -8.88 16.67
N LEU A 278 -1.27 -8.49 15.46
CA LEU A 278 -0.74 -9.40 14.45
C LEU A 278 0.76 -9.65 14.64
N THR A 279 1.11 -10.47 15.63
CA THR A 279 2.50 -10.73 16.07
C THR A 279 3.43 -11.12 14.92
N ASP A 280 3.03 -12.07 14.06
CA ASP A 280 3.89 -12.53 12.94
C ASP A 280 4.17 -11.39 11.94
N MET A 281 3.18 -10.53 11.71
CA MET A 281 3.32 -9.40 10.78
C MET A 281 4.22 -8.31 11.37
N VAL A 282 4.13 -8.09 12.69
CA VAL A 282 5.04 -7.20 13.42
C VAL A 282 6.48 -7.72 13.34
N GLU A 283 6.69 -9.02 13.54
CA GLU A 283 8.01 -9.64 13.44
C GLU A 283 8.61 -9.45 12.03
N ILE A 284 7.84 -9.70 10.97
CA ILE A 284 8.29 -9.51 9.59
C ILE A 284 8.64 -8.05 9.31
N LEU A 285 7.81 -7.10 9.75
CA LEU A 285 8.08 -5.68 9.54
C LEU A 285 9.36 -5.27 10.26
N LEU A 286 9.58 -5.74 11.50
CA LEU A 286 10.79 -5.49 12.30
C LEU A 286 12.09 -5.99 11.66
N GLU A 287 12.03 -6.99 10.76
CA GLU A 287 13.21 -7.42 9.98
C GLU A 287 13.72 -6.31 9.04
N HIS A 288 12.87 -5.34 8.69
CA HIS A 288 13.26 -4.21 7.84
C HIS A 288 14.04 -3.16 8.66
N PRO A 289 15.29 -2.84 8.27
CA PRO A 289 16.23 -2.11 9.13
C PRO A 289 15.88 -0.64 9.40
N THR A 290 14.92 -0.07 8.67
CA THR A 290 14.53 1.33 8.77
C THR A 290 13.21 1.57 9.50
N ILE A 291 12.56 0.53 10.05
CA ILE A 291 11.31 0.71 10.81
C ILE A 291 11.54 1.65 11.99
N ASP A 292 10.69 2.66 12.11
CA ASP A 292 10.69 3.62 13.21
C ASP A 292 9.88 3.10 14.41
N LEU A 293 10.59 2.72 15.47
CA LEU A 293 10.00 2.23 16.73
C LEU A 293 9.44 3.33 17.63
N GLU A 294 9.77 4.60 17.35
CA GLU A 294 9.40 5.75 18.17
C GLU A 294 8.36 6.65 17.48
N GLN A 295 7.92 6.26 16.28
CA GLN A 295 6.93 6.99 15.51
C GLN A 295 5.61 7.12 16.29
N LYS A 296 5.06 8.33 16.38
CA LYS A 296 3.76 8.53 17.03
C LYS A 296 2.60 8.33 16.06
N ASN A 297 1.62 7.54 16.48
CA ASN A 297 0.31 7.42 15.81
C ASN A 297 -0.56 8.67 16.06
N ARG A 298 -1.78 8.71 15.50
CA ARG A 298 -2.72 9.84 15.65
C ARG A 298 -3.13 10.17 17.08
N TYR A 299 -2.95 9.24 18.03
CA TYR A 299 -3.22 9.44 19.45
C TYR A 299 -1.96 9.88 20.23
N GLY A 300 -0.85 10.14 19.53
CA GLY A 300 0.42 10.52 20.15
C GLY A 300 1.17 9.37 20.82
N ARG A 301 0.79 8.11 20.56
CA ARG A 301 1.39 6.92 21.15
C ARG A 301 2.47 6.34 20.24
N THR A 302 3.57 5.87 20.83
CA THR A 302 4.58 5.05 20.14
C THR A 302 4.04 3.63 19.91
N PRO A 303 4.62 2.84 18.98
CA PRO A 303 4.38 1.41 18.81
C PRO A 303 4.28 0.64 20.14
N LEU A 304 5.27 0.84 21.02
CA LEU A 304 5.30 0.19 22.33
C LEU A 304 4.15 0.64 23.23
N ALA A 305 3.84 1.95 23.26
CA ALA A 305 2.75 2.46 24.06
C ALA A 305 1.37 1.95 23.56
N GLU A 306 1.19 1.77 22.25
CA GLU A 306 -0.03 1.19 21.67
C GLU A 306 -0.14 -0.30 22.02
N ALA A 307 0.93 -1.09 21.83
CA ALA A 307 0.95 -2.52 22.16
C ALA A 307 0.61 -2.79 23.64
N VAL A 308 1.10 -1.94 24.54
CA VAL A 308 0.76 -2.04 25.97
C VAL A 308 -0.69 -1.62 26.22
N HIS A 309 -1.16 -0.56 25.58
CA HIS A 309 -2.54 -0.09 25.75
C HIS A 309 -3.57 -1.18 25.40
N ASP A 310 -3.33 -1.92 24.32
CA ASP A 310 -4.19 -3.00 23.85
C ASP A 310 -3.87 -4.36 24.52
N GLY A 311 -2.80 -4.43 25.31
CA GLY A 311 -2.42 -5.60 26.08
C GLY A 311 -1.84 -6.75 25.25
N HIS A 312 -1.16 -6.44 24.15
CA HIS A 312 -0.48 -7.40 23.28
C HIS A 312 0.90 -7.76 23.84
N VAL A 313 0.93 -8.68 24.79
CA VAL A 313 2.13 -9.05 25.57
C VAL A 313 3.29 -9.49 24.68
N GLU A 314 3.03 -10.32 23.68
CA GLU A 314 4.03 -10.86 22.76
C GLU A 314 4.65 -9.76 21.89
N ILE A 315 3.82 -8.81 21.42
CA ILE A 315 4.28 -7.64 20.66
C ILE A 315 5.11 -6.71 21.55
N VAL A 316 4.73 -6.51 22.82
CA VAL A 316 5.53 -5.74 23.78
C VAL A 316 6.92 -6.37 23.94
N GLU A 317 6.98 -7.70 24.12
CA GLU A 317 8.25 -8.42 24.24
C GLU A 317 9.11 -8.27 22.96
N LEU A 318 8.51 -8.43 21.78
CA LEU A 318 9.21 -8.21 20.50
C LEU A 318 9.75 -6.78 20.38
N LEU A 319 8.93 -5.75 20.60
CA LEU A 319 9.34 -4.35 20.46
C LEU A 319 10.50 -4.01 21.40
N LEU A 320 10.46 -4.50 22.64
CA LEU A 320 11.55 -4.30 23.62
C LEU A 320 12.84 -5.02 23.20
N ASN A 321 12.74 -6.23 22.63
CA ASN A 321 13.89 -6.96 22.10
C ASN A 321 14.54 -6.25 20.90
N TYR A 322 13.74 -5.53 20.11
CA TYR A 322 14.22 -4.70 19.00
C TYR A 322 14.66 -3.28 19.44
N GLY A 323 14.64 -2.98 20.74
CA GLY A 323 15.22 -1.76 21.31
C GLY A 323 14.26 -0.57 21.40
N ALA A 324 12.94 -0.78 21.33
CA ALA A 324 11.96 0.28 21.57
C ALA A 324 12.14 0.90 22.96
N ASN A 325 11.98 2.22 23.07
CA ASN A 325 12.24 2.95 24.30
C ASN A 325 11.13 2.75 25.34
N PRO A 326 11.41 2.10 26.50
CA PRO A 326 10.40 1.88 27.54
C PRO A 326 9.99 3.18 28.28
N GLU A 327 10.73 4.27 28.09
CA GLU A 327 10.42 5.61 28.63
C GLU A 327 9.51 6.44 27.73
N GLY A 328 9.31 6.06 26.45
CA GLY A 328 8.39 6.73 25.52
C GLY A 328 6.91 6.61 25.92
N ILE A 329 6.68 5.97 27.05
CA ILE A 329 5.42 5.57 27.63
C ILE A 329 5.03 6.59 28.72
N ILE A 330 3.91 7.30 28.55
CA ILE A 330 3.50 8.33 29.52
C ILE A 330 2.88 7.70 30.79
N PRO A 331 3.51 7.82 31.97
CA PRO A 331 3.10 7.10 33.20
C PRO A 331 1.73 7.53 33.77
N THR A 332 1.30 8.77 33.52
CA THR A 332 0.15 9.37 34.24
C THR A 332 -1.22 8.84 33.81
N LYS A 333 -1.32 8.20 32.63
CA LYS A 333 -2.53 7.47 32.20
C LYS A 333 -2.41 5.95 32.34
N TRP A 334 -1.22 5.45 32.64
CA TRP A 334 -0.89 4.02 32.65
C TRP A 334 -1.51 3.22 33.79
N GLY A 335 -1.52 3.79 34.99
CA GLY A 335 -2.12 3.13 36.17
C GLY A 335 -3.60 2.78 35.97
N ALA A 336 -4.34 3.65 35.27
CA ALA A 336 -5.77 3.47 34.99
C ALA A 336 -6.06 2.58 33.76
N PHE A 337 -5.17 2.52 32.77
CA PHE A 337 -5.34 1.62 31.62
C PHE A 337 -4.99 0.18 31.96
N LEU A 338 -3.90 -0.01 32.71
CA LEU A 338 -3.43 -1.31 33.12
C LEU A 338 -4.40 -2.02 34.08
N SER A 339 -5.21 -1.28 34.84
CA SER A 339 -6.27 -1.87 35.67
C SER A 339 -7.44 -2.46 34.86
N LYS A 340 -7.53 -2.14 33.56
CA LYS A 340 -8.53 -2.71 32.64
C LYS A 340 -8.05 -4.00 31.97
N LEU A 341 -6.73 -4.25 31.96
CA LEU A 341 -6.15 -5.50 31.51
C LEU A 341 -6.35 -6.56 32.61
N GLY A 342 -6.71 -7.78 32.24
CA GLY A 342 -6.77 -8.89 33.19
C GLY A 342 -5.46 -8.99 34.00
N SER A 343 -5.56 -9.35 35.28
CA SER A 343 -4.47 -9.26 36.27
C SER A 343 -3.15 -9.90 35.80
N GLN A 344 -3.22 -10.98 35.03
CA GLN A 344 -2.05 -11.70 34.53
C GLN A 344 -1.30 -10.97 33.40
N LYS A 345 -2.01 -10.41 32.41
CA LYS A 345 -1.38 -9.65 31.30
C LYS A 345 -0.70 -8.39 31.82
N HIS A 346 -1.38 -7.69 32.73
CA HIS A 346 -0.83 -6.53 33.45
C HIS A 346 0.50 -6.84 34.14
N LYS A 347 0.53 -7.92 34.93
CA LYS A 347 1.73 -8.36 35.64
C LYS A 347 2.89 -8.61 34.67
N ARG A 348 2.65 -9.37 33.60
CA ARG A 348 3.69 -9.72 32.63
C ARG A 348 4.24 -8.50 31.87
N ILE A 349 3.38 -7.59 31.42
CA ILE A 349 3.82 -6.36 30.74
C ILE A 349 4.67 -5.49 31.68
N LYS A 350 4.27 -5.34 32.94
CA LYS A 350 5.06 -4.62 33.95
C LYS A 350 6.45 -5.22 34.11
N GLU A 351 6.53 -6.54 34.30
CA GLU A 351 7.80 -7.26 34.44
C GLU A 351 8.71 -7.05 33.23
N LEU A 352 8.18 -7.14 32.01
CA LEU A 352 8.92 -6.90 30.76
C LEU A 352 9.50 -5.48 30.70
N LEU A 353 8.71 -4.48 31.06
CA LEU A 353 9.15 -3.09 31.02
C LEU A 353 10.15 -2.75 32.12
N GLU A 354 9.96 -3.25 33.33
CA GLU A 354 10.94 -3.09 34.41
C GLU A 354 12.28 -3.73 34.05
N LYS A 355 12.24 -4.90 33.40
CA LYS A 355 13.45 -5.56 32.88
C LYS A 355 14.12 -4.71 31.80
N ALA A 356 13.35 -4.18 30.85
CA ALA A 356 13.88 -3.35 29.78
C ALA A 356 14.49 -2.03 30.29
N ARG A 357 13.84 -1.36 31.25
CA ARG A 357 14.36 -0.13 31.91
C ARG A 357 15.71 -0.37 32.58
N LYS A 358 15.80 -1.42 33.39
CA LYS A 358 17.05 -1.82 34.06
C LYS A 358 18.17 -2.10 33.06
N ASN A 359 17.85 -2.72 31.92
CA ASN A 359 18.84 -2.98 30.87
C ASN A 359 19.27 -1.70 30.16
N GLN A 360 18.35 -0.77 29.90
CA GLN A 360 18.67 0.52 29.28
C GLN A 360 19.56 1.39 30.19
N ASP A 361 19.33 1.38 31.51
CA ASP A 361 20.16 2.08 32.48
C ASP A 361 21.60 1.53 32.50
N LYS A 362 21.76 0.20 32.36
CA LYS A 362 23.08 -0.41 32.18
C LYS A 362 23.74 0.08 30.89
N THR A 363 23.04 0.05 29.75
CA THR A 363 23.59 0.50 28.47
C THR A 363 23.94 1.99 28.47
N LYS A 364 23.14 2.84 29.12
CA LYS A 364 23.45 4.26 29.33
C LYS A 364 24.67 4.43 30.23
N ALA A 365 24.75 3.70 31.34
CA ALA A 365 25.92 3.73 32.23
C ALA A 365 27.21 3.35 31.48
N PHE A 366 27.16 2.35 30.59
CA PHE A 366 28.28 2.04 29.69
C PHE A 366 28.56 3.16 28.69
N LYS A 367 27.54 3.78 28.09
CA LYS A 367 27.72 4.93 27.17
C LYS A 367 28.46 6.10 27.81
N TYR A 368 28.24 6.39 29.10
CA TYR A 368 28.95 7.45 29.85
C TYR A 368 30.37 7.07 30.27
N ILE A 369 30.76 5.79 30.21
CA ILE A 369 32.14 5.33 30.47
C ILE A 369 33.01 5.50 29.20
N PHE A 370 32.38 5.55 28.01
CA PHE A 370 33.05 5.65 26.70
C PHE A 370 32.95 7.05 26.05
N ASP A 371 33.02 8.12 26.85
CA ASP A 371 33.30 9.46 26.31
C ASP A 371 34.63 9.46 25.50
N PRO A 372 34.83 10.41 24.57
CA PRO A 372 35.84 10.31 23.51
C PRO A 372 37.21 9.93 24.06
N ILE A 373 37.79 8.87 23.48
CA ILE A 373 39.11 8.34 23.84
C ILE A 373 40.14 9.47 23.69
N ASP A 374 40.47 10.13 24.78
CA ASP A 374 41.59 11.06 24.82
C ASP A 374 42.86 10.22 24.80
N VAL A 375 43.51 10.17 23.64
CA VAL A 375 44.78 9.46 23.45
C VAL A 375 45.85 10.28 24.18
N THR A 376 46.15 9.93 25.43
CA THR A 376 47.21 10.58 26.18
C THR A 376 48.56 10.30 25.51
N LYS A 377 49.25 11.37 25.10
CA LYS A 377 50.46 11.37 24.24
C LYS A 377 51.69 10.67 24.83
N ALA A 378 51.64 10.11 26.03
CA ALA A 378 52.83 9.60 26.71
C ALA A 378 53.08 8.10 26.47
N ASP A 379 52.03 7.28 26.29
CA ASP A 379 52.19 5.81 26.43
C ASP A 379 51.66 5.00 25.24
N GLY A 380 50.96 5.65 24.31
CA GLY A 380 50.42 5.00 23.09
C GLY A 380 49.32 3.95 23.32
N LYS A 381 48.80 3.81 24.55
CA LYS A 381 47.69 2.90 24.91
C LYS A 381 46.38 3.68 25.03
N CYS A 382 45.28 3.17 24.47
CA CYS A 382 43.95 3.75 24.70
C CYS A 382 43.33 3.22 25.99
N SER A 383 42.31 3.90 26.50
CA SER A 383 41.57 3.53 27.73
C SER A 383 41.04 2.09 27.73
N ILE A 384 40.78 1.49 26.56
CA ILE A 384 40.37 0.09 26.40
C ILE A 384 41.52 -0.88 26.71
N CYS A 385 42.75 -0.54 26.32
CA CYS A 385 43.92 -1.38 26.59
C CYS A 385 44.35 -1.32 28.06
N HIS A 386 43.95 -0.27 28.77
CA HIS A 386 44.35 -0.06 30.16
C HIS A 386 43.49 -0.83 31.17
N THR A 387 42.29 -1.27 30.76
CA THR A 387 41.28 -1.75 31.68
C THR A 387 40.97 -3.24 31.56
N GLU A 388 41.53 -3.96 30.59
CA GLU A 388 41.20 -5.39 30.32
C GLU A 388 39.67 -5.64 30.13
N LEU A 389 38.90 -4.60 29.78
CA LEU A 389 37.42 -4.56 29.83
C LEU A 389 36.70 -5.05 28.56
N VAL A 390 37.16 -6.14 27.97
CA VAL A 390 36.26 -6.93 27.11
C VAL A 390 36.24 -8.32 27.71
N ASP A 391 35.17 -8.62 28.46
CA ASP A 391 34.92 -9.98 28.90
C ASP A 391 34.75 -10.85 27.65
N THR A 392 35.80 -11.62 27.35
CA THR A 392 35.87 -12.54 26.22
C THR A 392 34.68 -13.49 26.17
N SER A 393 33.99 -13.72 27.28
CA SER A 393 32.80 -14.58 27.32
C SER A 393 31.59 -13.95 26.60
N GLU A 394 31.31 -12.66 26.74
CA GLU A 394 30.17 -12.00 26.07
C GLU A 394 30.43 -11.82 24.57
N TYR A 395 31.67 -11.53 24.19
CA TYR A 395 32.11 -11.49 22.79
C TYR A 395 32.00 -12.87 22.12
N ASN A 396 32.47 -13.93 22.80
CA ASN A 396 32.36 -15.29 22.29
C ASN A 396 30.90 -15.79 22.29
N HIS A 397 30.05 -15.33 23.21
CA HIS A 397 28.62 -15.62 23.25
C HIS A 397 27.88 -15.01 22.06
N ALA A 398 28.22 -13.78 21.67
CA ALA A 398 27.67 -13.11 20.49
C ALA A 398 28.07 -13.81 19.17
N ILE A 399 29.31 -14.31 19.09
CA ILE A 399 29.80 -15.09 17.94
C ILE A 399 29.16 -16.49 17.90
N ALA A 400 29.08 -17.18 19.05
CA ALA A 400 28.56 -18.55 19.13
C ALA A 400 27.07 -18.66 18.76
N LEU A 401 26.28 -17.61 19.00
CA LEU A 401 24.86 -17.58 18.69
C LEU A 401 24.52 -17.25 17.23
N LYS A 402 25.51 -16.97 16.36
CA LYS A 402 25.26 -16.40 15.01
C LYS A 402 24.20 -15.28 15.06
N CYS A 403 24.27 -14.43 16.10
CA CYS A 403 23.25 -13.42 16.36
C CYS A 403 23.11 -12.49 15.15
N LYS A 404 21.99 -12.60 14.42
CA LYS A 404 21.57 -11.66 13.36
C LYS A 404 21.09 -10.32 13.93
N HIS A 405 21.28 -10.06 15.23
CA HIS A 405 20.99 -8.79 15.86
C HIS A 405 22.05 -7.77 15.45
N LYS A 406 21.71 -6.97 14.45
CA LYS A 406 22.53 -5.94 13.80
C LYS A 406 22.97 -4.78 14.72
N PHE A 407 22.61 -4.80 16.00
CA PHE A 407 22.82 -3.68 16.92
C PHE A 407 24.14 -3.68 17.69
N HIS A 408 24.96 -4.73 17.62
CA HIS A 408 26.26 -4.74 18.28
C HIS A 408 27.48 -4.89 17.36
N LEU A 409 27.38 -5.56 16.21
CA LEU A 409 28.56 -5.84 15.38
C LEU A 409 28.82 -4.76 14.32
N ASP A 410 27.78 -4.25 13.64
CA ASP A 410 27.96 -3.22 12.59
C ASP A 410 28.31 -1.83 13.17
N CYS A 411 27.97 -1.58 14.44
CA CYS A 411 28.45 -0.37 15.14
C CYS A 411 29.94 -0.48 15.47
N ILE A 412 30.46 -1.65 15.82
CA ILE A 412 31.90 -1.78 16.14
C ILE A 412 32.76 -1.53 14.88
N ASP A 413 32.34 -2.03 13.72
CA ASP A 413 33.04 -1.80 12.45
C ASP A 413 32.96 -0.34 11.95
N GLN A 414 31.91 0.40 12.33
CA GLN A 414 31.82 1.84 12.04
C GLN A 414 32.56 2.72 13.05
N TRP A 415 32.74 2.25 14.30
CA TRP A 415 33.46 2.95 15.36
C TRP A 415 34.98 2.79 15.22
N ILE A 416 35.42 1.71 14.59
CA ILE A 416 36.80 1.50 14.18
C ILE A 416 36.91 1.71 12.67
N LYS A 417 36.69 2.95 12.20
CA LYS A 417 37.38 3.33 10.96
C LYS A 417 38.87 3.33 11.29
N PRO A 418 39.73 2.57 10.58
CA PRO A 418 41.16 2.71 10.72
C PRO A 418 41.57 4.06 10.12
N SER A 419 41.27 5.15 10.82
CA SER A 419 42.04 6.37 10.67
C SER A 419 43.43 6.12 11.25
N THR A 420 44.38 6.94 10.86
CA THR A 420 45.76 6.93 11.38
C THR A 420 45.85 7.02 12.91
N ALA A 421 44.74 7.28 13.62
CA ALA A 421 44.61 7.37 15.07
C ALA A 421 44.28 6.04 15.80
N THR A 422 44.22 4.89 15.13
CA THR A 422 44.08 3.58 15.81
C THR A 422 45.38 3.18 16.53
N CYS A 423 45.30 2.87 17.83
CA CYS A 423 46.40 2.38 18.64
C CYS A 423 47.06 1.11 18.03
N PRO A 424 48.40 0.98 18.07
CA PRO A 424 49.12 -0.17 17.50
C PRO A 424 48.63 -1.55 17.97
N LEU A 425 48.20 -1.67 19.23
CA LEU A 425 47.70 -2.93 19.81
C LEU A 425 46.33 -3.33 19.24
N CYS A 426 45.41 -2.38 19.07
CA CYS A 426 44.12 -2.63 18.45
C CYS A 426 44.29 -2.99 16.98
N ARG A 427 45.23 -2.33 16.28
CA ARG A 427 45.54 -2.62 14.87
C ARG A 427 46.12 -4.03 14.66
N ALA A 428 46.83 -4.58 15.65
CA ALA A 428 47.39 -5.92 15.61
C ALA A 428 46.37 -7.04 15.84
N LYS A 429 45.26 -6.77 16.55
CA LYS A 429 44.17 -7.75 16.80
C LYS A 429 43.09 -7.77 15.71
N ILE A 430 43.09 -6.78 14.81
CA ILE A 430 42.16 -6.69 13.67
C ILE A 430 42.67 -7.49 12.44
N LYS A 431 43.97 -7.82 12.40
CA LYS A 431 44.53 -8.81 11.48
C LYS A 431 44.43 -10.19 12.08
#